data_AF-A0A3D9D0A4-F1
#
_entry.id   AF-A0A3D9D0A4-F1
#
_cell.length_a   1.000
_cell.length_b   1.000
_cell.length_c   1.000
_cell.angle_alpha   90.00
_cell.angle_beta   90.00
_cell.angle_gamma   90.00
#
_symmetry.space_group_name_H-M   'P 1'
#
loop_
_entity.id
_entity.type
_entity.pdbx_description
1 polymer ?
#
loop_
_entity_poly.entity_id
_entity_poly.type
_entity_poly.pdbx_seq_one_letter_code
_entity_poly.pdbx_strand_id
1 'polypeptide(L)' 'MSTRKKKYSNIDSSNNFELGSNMTFQEMKLDVAIKKLKDSGIIVSEEEASEILSFLNVIAKITIKEFILNQD' A
#
# COMPACT_ATOMS: atom_id res chain seq x y z
N MET A 1 -20.17 -33.04 4.37
CA MET A 1 -19.05 -32.25 3.80
C MET A 1 -19.44 -30.79 3.84
N SER A 2 -18.82 -29.99 4.72
CA SER A 2 -19.16 -28.57 4.85
C SER A 2 -18.06 -27.74 4.17
N THR A 3 -18.38 -27.11 3.04
CA THR A 3 -17.46 -26.28 2.27
C THR A 3 -17.24 -24.95 3.00
N ARG A 4 -16.08 -24.80 3.64
CA ARG A 4 -15.64 -23.52 4.21
C ARG A 4 -15.46 -22.51 3.08
N LYS A 5 -16.44 -21.62 2.90
CA LYS A 5 -16.28 -20.40 2.11
C LYS A 5 -15.21 -19.54 2.79
N LYS A 6 -14.04 -19.42 2.16
CA LYS A 6 -13.01 -18.42 2.48
C LYS A 6 -13.66 -17.05 2.35
N LYS A 7 -14.00 -16.45 3.49
CA LYS A 7 -14.45 -15.07 3.60
C LYS A 7 -13.19 -14.23 3.36
N TYR A 8 -12.98 -13.79 2.11
CA TYR A 8 -12.09 -12.68 1.84
C TYR A 8 -12.66 -11.50 2.62
N SER A 9 -12.08 -11.25 3.79
CA SER A 9 -12.33 -10.04 4.54
C SER A 9 -12.00 -8.88 3.62
N ASN A 10 -12.99 -8.06 3.31
CA ASN A 10 -12.81 -6.69 2.86
C ASN A 10 -11.70 -6.06 3.71
N ILE A 11 -10.50 -5.95 3.15
CA ILE A 11 -9.46 -5.05 3.65
C ILE A 11 -9.88 -3.67 3.13
N ASP A 12 -10.90 -3.11 3.75
CA ASP A 12 -11.46 -1.80 3.41
C ASP A 12 -11.42 -0.87 4.63
N SER A 13 -10.43 -1.08 5.51
CA SER A 13 -10.32 -0.33 6.76
C SER A 13 -8.89 0.17 6.95
N SER A 14 -8.70 1.42 6.49
CA SER A 14 -7.62 2.36 6.75
C SER A 14 -6.35 2.28 5.88
N ASN A 15 -6.45 2.81 4.66
CA ASN A 15 -5.31 3.27 3.84
C ASN A 15 -4.54 4.47 4.45
N ASN A 16 -4.79 4.81 5.71
CA ASN A 16 -4.17 5.93 6.40
C ASN A 16 -3.21 5.41 7.46
N PHE A 17 -1.94 5.78 7.35
CA PHE A 17 -0.92 5.54 8.36
C PHE A 17 -0.55 6.86 9.03
N GLU A 18 -0.69 6.93 10.35
CA GLU A 18 -0.35 8.12 11.12
C GLU A 18 1.18 8.28 11.20
N LEU A 19 1.67 9.39 10.64
CA LEU A 19 3.06 9.83 10.71
C LEU A 19 3.15 10.97 11.74
N GLY A 20 3.08 10.61 13.02
CA GLY A 20 3.07 11.58 14.12
C GLY A 20 1.74 12.33 14.27
N SER A 21 1.72 13.35 15.12
CA SER A 21 0.48 14.00 15.60
C SER A 21 -0.30 14.77 14.52
N ASN A 22 0.34 15.16 13.41
CA ASN A 22 -0.25 16.10 12.43
C ASN A 22 -0.13 15.66 10.96
N MET A 23 0.37 14.45 10.68
CA MET A 23 0.60 14.02 9.30
C MET A 23 0.04 12.61 9.05
N THR A 24 -0.69 12.45 7.95
CA THR A 24 -1.25 11.16 7.53
C THR A 24 -0.65 10.76 6.19
N PHE A 25 -0.07 9.56 6.14
CA PHE A 25 0.33 8.93 4.89
C PHE A 25 -0.89 8.24 4.28
N GLN A 26 -1.31 8.71 3.11
CA GLN A 26 -2.35 8.06 2.34
C GLN A 26 -1.73 7.09 1.33
N GLU A 27 -2.03 5.81 1.51
CA GLU A 27 -1.55 4.78 0.59
C GLU A 27 -2.21 4.88 -0.79
N MET A 28 -1.41 4.67 -1.82
CA MET A 28 -1.90 4.60 -3.19
C MET A 28 -2.83 3.38 -3.34
N LYS A 29 -3.94 3.56 -4.06
CA LYS A 29 -4.85 2.46 -4.38
C LYS A 29 -4.24 1.53 -5.44
N LEU A 30 -4.57 0.24 -5.36
CA LEU A 30 -4.03 -0.80 -6.25
C LEU A 30 -4.36 -0.55 -7.73
N ASP A 31 -5.58 -0.11 -8.05
CA ASP A 31 -6.01 0.23 -9.40
C ASP A 31 -5.16 1.36 -10.02
N VAL A 32 -4.80 2.35 -9.20
CA VAL A 32 -3.91 3.45 -9.61
C VAL A 32 -2.48 2.95 -9.81
N ALA A 33 -1.99 2.06 -8.93
CA ALA A 33 -0.66 1.48 -9.05
C ALA A 33 -0.52 0.64 -10.33
N ILE A 34 -1.49 -0.24 -10.61
CA ILE A 34 -1.54 -1.06 -11.83
C ILE A 34 -1.53 -0.16 -13.08
N LYS A 35 -2.35 0.90 -13.08
CA LYS A 35 -2.38 1.86 -14.19
C LYS A 35 -1.02 2.51 -14.41
N LYS A 36 -0.35 3.00 -13.35
CA LYS A 36 0.97 3.64 -13.45
C LYS A 36 2.07 2.69 -13.95
N LEU A 37 2.08 1.45 -13.47
CA LEU A 37 3.02 0.43 -13.94
C LEU A 37 2.81 0.17 -15.44
N LYS A 38 1.57 -0.01 -15.86
CA LYS A 38 1.21 -0.19 -17.27
C LYS A 38 1.61 1.01 -18.14
N ASP A 39 1.32 2.23 -17.68
CA ASP A 39 1.69 3.47 -18.39
C ASP A 39 3.22 3.62 -18.53
N SER A 40 3.99 2.98 -17.64
CA SER A 40 5.45 2.93 -17.66
C SER A 40 6.02 1.76 -18.48
N GLY A 41 5.16 0.99 -19.17
CA GLY A 41 5.56 -0.19 -19.94
C GLY A 41 5.83 -1.44 -19.09
N ILE A 42 5.53 -1.40 -17.79
CA ILE A 42 5.70 -2.53 -16.87
C ILE A 42 4.37 -3.29 -16.79
N ILE A 43 4.35 -4.49 -17.34
CA ILE A 43 3.17 -5.36 -17.32
C ILE A 43 3.34 -6.34 -16.16
N VAL A 44 2.40 -6.28 -15.22
CA VAL A 44 2.33 -7.16 -14.06
C VAL A 44 0.90 -7.64 -13.85
N SER A 45 0.75 -8.79 -13.23
CA SER A 45 -0.53 -9.25 -12.68
C SER A 45 -0.98 -8.38 -11.51
N GLU A 46 -2.26 -8.48 -11.15
CA GLU A 46 -2.82 -7.80 -9.98
C GLU A 46 -2.10 -8.21 -8.67
N GLU A 47 -1.73 -9.49 -8.58
CA GLU A 47 -1.06 -10.06 -7.40
C GLU A 47 0.37 -9.50 -7.27
N GLU A 48 1.14 -9.49 -8.36
CA GLU A 48 2.45 -8.83 -8.41
C GLU A 48 2.37 -7.33 -8.11
N ALA A 49 1.38 -6.63 -8.67
CA ALA A 49 1.17 -5.21 -8.39
C ALA A 49 0.87 -4.94 -6.91
N SER A 50 0.08 -5.82 -6.28
CA SER A 50 -0.25 -5.74 -4.85
C SER A 50 0.98 -5.97 -3.97
N GLU A 51 1.83 -6.94 -4.30
CA GLU A 51 3.08 -7.20 -3.59
C GLU A 51 4.06 -6.03 -3.71
N ILE A 52 4.25 -5.51 -4.93
CA ILE A 52 5.10 -4.34 -5.20
C ILE A 52 4.60 -3.13 -4.42
N LEU A 53 3.30 -2.84 -4.50
CA LEU A 53 2.69 -1.70 -3.81
C LEU A 53 2.85 -1.81 -2.30
N SER A 54 2.64 -3.01 -1.74
CA SER A 54 2.81 -3.27 -0.30
C SER A 54 4.26 -3.00 0.14
N PHE A 55 5.23 -3.49 -0.62
CA PHE A 55 6.65 -3.27 -0.34
C PHE A 55 7.03 -1.78 -0.39
N LEU A 56 6.58 -1.07 -1.43
CA LEU A 56 6.84 0.37 -1.59
C LEU A 56 6.18 1.20 -0.49
N ASN A 57 4.95 0.86 -0.07
CA ASN A 57 4.28 1.52 1.05
C ASN A 57 5.07 1.36 2.36
N VAL A 58 5.65 0.18 2.61
CA VAL A 58 6.52 -0.04 3.79
C VAL A 58 7.77 0.83 3.72
N ILE A 59 8.46 0.86 2.58
CA ILE A 59 9.64 1.72 2.40
C ILE A 59 9.28 3.18 2.63
N ALA A 60 8.21 3.67 1.99
CA ALA A 60 7.78 5.05 2.12
C ALA A 60 7.51 5.43 3.58
N LYS A 61 6.80 4.57 4.33
CA LYS A 61 6.53 4.81 5.76
C LYS A 61 7.81 4.90 6.59
N ILE A 62 8.76 3.99 6.36
CA ILE A 62 10.06 4.02 7.05
C ILE A 62 10.80 5.32 6.70
N THR A 63 10.92 5.64 5.42
CA THR A 63 11.64 6.84 4.96
C THR A 63 11.01 8.11 5.51
N ILE A 64 9.69 8.24 5.51
CA ILE A 64 9.04 9.45 6.04
C ILE A 64 9.21 9.53 7.55
N LYS A 65 9.09 8.41 8.27
CA LYS A 65 9.33 8.37 9.71
C LYS A 65 10.77 8.80 10.04
N GLU A 66 11.76 8.26 9.35
CA GLU A 66 13.17 8.66 9.51
C GLU A 66 13.37 10.14 9.14
N PHE A 67 12.78 10.62 8.06
CA PHE A 67 12.91 12.02 7.66
C PHE A 67 12.33 12.98 8.69
N ILE A 68 11.15 12.68 9.26
CA ILE A 68 10.51 13.51 10.28
C ILE A 68 11.29 13.45 11.61
N LEU A 69 11.74 12.26 12.03
CA LEU A 69 12.46 12.10 13.31
C LEU A 69 13.87 12.70 13.30
N ASN A 70 14.48 12.89 12.13
CA ASN A 70 15.80 13.49 11.98
C ASN A 70 15.76 15.02 11.73
N GLN A 71 14.63 15.68 11.94
CA GLN A 71 14.49 17.14 11.85
C GLN A 71 14.71 17.89 13.19
N ASP A 72 15.19 17.20 14.23
CA ASP A 72 15.63 17.79 15.50
C ASP A 72 17.13 18.17 15.48
#